data_AF-A0AAE4NWR8-F1
#
_entry.id   AF-A0AAE4NWR8-F1
#
_cell.length_a   1.000
_cell.length_b   1.000
_cell.length_c   1.000
_cell.angle_alpha   90.00
_cell.angle_beta   90.00
_cell.angle_gamma   90.00
#
_symmetry.space_group_name_H-M   'P 1'
#
loop_
_entity.id
_entity.type
_entity.pdbx_description
1 polymer ?
#
loop_
_entity_poly.entity_id
_entity_poly.type
_entity_poly.pdbx_seq_one_letter_code
_entity_poly.pdbx_strand_id
1 'polypeptide(L)'
;MTTEVSIVKRYYVEVIEVDRGLIDLALKTAEEYSTEESYLKAMFTGIARAMLADTVLQKAEKVQKEDKLIETLLEGEPIVLENEDEKIYVYFDEESLESFLKELQTLGYLKIKGNRIWV
;
A
#
# COMPACT_ATOMS: atom_id res chain seq x y z
N MET A 1 -3.04 48.69 15.08
CA MET A 1 -2.48 47.32 15.18
C MET A 1 -3.68 46.40 15.12
N THR A 2 -3.79 45.58 14.07
CA THR A 2 -4.98 44.75 13.80
C THR A 2 -4.57 43.30 13.91
N THR A 3 -5.29 42.51 14.70
CA THR A 3 -5.03 41.08 14.87
C THR A 3 -6.22 40.32 14.31
N GLU A 4 -5.98 39.58 13.24
CA GLU A 4 -6.93 38.60 12.74
C GLU A 4 -6.73 37.26 13.42
N VAL A 5 -7.84 36.65 13.83
CA VAL A 5 -7.90 35.30 14.39
C VAL A 5 -8.92 34.52 13.58
N SER A 6 -8.52 33.36 13.07
CA SER A 6 -9.41 32.44 12.37
C SER A 6 -9.59 31.16 13.20
N ILE A 7 -10.85 30.76 13.39
CA ILE A 7 -11.24 29.52 14.06
C ILE A 7 -11.75 28.57 12.99
N VAL A 8 -11.06 27.44 12.81
CA VAL A 8 -11.40 26.43 11.80
C VAL A 8 -11.84 25.15 12.50
N LYS A 9 -13.00 24.60 12.11
CA LYS A 9 -13.43 23.28 12.60
C LYS A 9 -12.51 22.21 12.02
N ARG A 10 -11.87 21.44 12.91
CA ARG A 10 -11.20 20.20 12.55
C ARG A 10 -12.11 19.04 12.92
N TYR A 11 -12.41 18.18 11.95
CA TYR A 11 -13.07 16.91 12.20
C TYR A 11 -11.99 15.83 12.19
N TYR A 12 -11.95 15.03 13.24
CA TYR A 12 -11.09 13.84 13.34
C TYR A 12 -12.01 12.63 13.36
N VAL A 13 -11.68 11.60 12.58
CA VAL A 13 -12.30 10.28 12.68
C VAL A 13 -11.29 9.41 13.42
N GLU A 14 -11.65 9.00 14.63
CA GLU A 14 -10.89 8.05 15.45
C GLU A 14 -11.48 6.66 15.21
N VAL A 15 -10.65 5.70 14.78
CA VAL A 15 -11.06 4.30 14.63
C VAL A 15 -10.89 3.66 16.01
N ILE A 16 -12.02 3.40 16.68
CA ILE A 16 -12.06 3.16 18.14
C ILE A 16 -11.63 1.75 18.54
N GLU A 17 -11.95 0.71 17.79
CA GLU A 17 -11.54 -0.65 18.16
C GLU A 17 -11.74 -1.62 17.00
N VAL A 18 -10.78 -2.52 16.82
CA VAL A 18 -10.94 -3.70 15.99
C VAL A 18 -11.24 -4.84 16.96
N ASP A 19 -12.50 -5.26 17.07
CA ASP A 19 -12.89 -6.35 17.98
C ASP A 19 -12.20 -7.64 17.51
N ARG A 20 -11.20 -8.06 18.29
CA ARG A 20 -10.40 -9.24 18.02
C ARG A 20 -11.25 -10.51 17.94
N GLY A 21 -12.31 -10.61 18.73
CA GLY A 21 -13.22 -11.75 18.70
C GLY A 21 -13.97 -11.86 17.37
N LEU A 22 -14.33 -10.72 16.76
CA LEU A 22 -14.95 -10.70 15.43
C LEU A 22 -13.95 -11.07 14.33
N ILE A 23 -12.68 -10.63 14.44
CA ILE A 23 -11.62 -11.07 13.52
C ILE A 23 -11.42 -12.58 13.63
N ASP A 24 -11.24 -13.09 14.84
CA ASP A 24 -10.96 -14.51 15.07
C ASP A 24 -12.13 -15.38 14.58
N LEU A 25 -13.38 -14.93 14.78
CA LEU A 25 -14.56 -15.59 14.25
C LEU A 25 -14.61 -15.57 12.71
N ALA A 26 -14.26 -14.43 12.09
CA ALA A 26 -14.22 -14.31 10.63
C ALA A 26 -13.12 -15.19 10.02
N LEU A 27 -11.94 -15.25 10.64
CA LEU A 27 -10.83 -16.11 10.21
C LEU A 27 -11.21 -17.59 10.34
N LYS A 28 -11.80 -17.98 11.47
CA LYS A 28 -12.28 -19.35 11.67
C LYS A 28 -13.35 -19.74 10.65
N THR A 29 -14.27 -18.82 10.34
CA THR A 29 -15.27 -19.05 9.30
C THR A 29 -14.60 -19.19 7.93
N ALA A 30 -13.64 -18.33 7.60
CA ALA A 30 -12.91 -18.39 6.33
C ALA A 30 -12.10 -19.69 6.16
N GLU A 31 -11.51 -20.20 7.25
CA GLU A 31 -10.75 -21.46 7.28
C GLU A 31 -11.60 -22.64 6.77
N GLU A 32 -12.87 -22.72 7.20
CA GLU A 32 -13.81 -23.78 6.77
C GLU A 32 -14.08 -23.81 5.26
N TYR A 33 -13.89 -22.69 4.56
CA TYR A 33 -14.12 -22.56 3.10
C TYR A 33 -12.83 -22.41 2.29
N SER A 34 -11.69 -22.35 2.96
CA SER A 34 -10.39 -22.13 2.33
C SER A 34 -9.80 -23.41 1.74
N THR A 35 -9.19 -23.30 0.55
CA THR A 35 -8.43 -24.39 -0.08
C THR A 35 -6.93 -24.14 0.05
N GLU A 36 -6.11 -25.17 -0.14
CA GLU A 36 -4.64 -25.02 -0.22
C GLU A 36 -4.23 -23.96 -1.26
N GLU A 37 -4.91 -23.94 -2.42
CA GLU A 37 -4.73 -22.90 -3.45
C GLU A 37 -5.04 -21.50 -2.92
N SER A 38 -6.07 -21.36 -2.07
CA SER A 38 -6.44 -20.08 -1.45
C SER A 38 -5.31 -19.58 -0.53
N TYR A 39 -4.70 -20.47 0.25
CA TYR A 39 -3.56 -20.14 1.11
C TYR A 39 -2.33 -19.73 0.31
N LEU A 40 -1.96 -20.52 -0.72
CA LEU A 40 -0.83 -20.21 -1.59
C LEU A 40 -1.03 -18.86 -2.29
N LYS A 41 -2.22 -18.60 -2.82
CA LYS A 41 -2.54 -17.33 -3.47
C LYS A 41 -2.44 -16.16 -2.50
N ALA A 42 -2.98 -16.29 -1.28
CA ALA A 42 -2.89 -15.25 -0.26
C ALA A 42 -1.44 -14.98 0.15
N MET A 43 -0.64 -16.03 0.33
CA MET A 43 0.79 -15.93 0.65
C MET A 43 1.56 -15.18 -0.44
N PHE A 44 1.47 -15.62 -1.70
CA PHE A 44 2.19 -14.96 -2.80
C PHE A 44 1.71 -13.53 -3.03
N THR A 45 0.41 -13.27 -2.89
CA THR A 45 -0.14 -11.91 -2.98
C THR A 45 0.42 -11.03 -1.86
N GLY A 46 0.50 -11.54 -0.63
CA GLY A 46 1.09 -10.83 0.50
C GLY A 46 2.56 -10.49 0.27
N ILE A 47 3.35 -11.47 -0.20
CA ILE A 47 4.76 -11.28 -0.56
C ILE A 47 4.91 -10.21 -1.64
N ALA A 48 4.18 -10.35 -2.76
CA ALA A 48 4.24 -9.41 -3.87
C ALA A 48 3.89 -7.97 -3.45
N ARG A 49 2.85 -7.81 -2.62
CA ARG A 49 2.44 -6.49 -2.11
C ARG A 49 3.47 -5.90 -1.15
N ALA A 50 4.08 -6.70 -0.29
CA ALA A 50 5.15 -6.23 0.59
C ALA A 50 6.37 -5.75 -0.21
N MET A 51 6.77 -6.50 -1.25
CA MET A 51 7.87 -6.10 -2.13
C MET A 51 7.58 -4.83 -2.91
N LEU A 52 6.36 -4.71 -3.45
CA LEU A 52 5.95 -3.51 -4.16
C LEU A 52 5.92 -2.30 -3.23
N ALA A 53 5.42 -2.46 -1.99
CA ALA A 53 5.42 -1.39 -0.99
C ALA A 53 6.84 -0.91 -0.67
N ASP A 54 7.77 -1.82 -0.38
CA ASP A 54 9.15 -1.47 -0.08
C ASP A 54 9.83 -0.73 -1.25
N THR A 55 9.66 -1.26 -2.47
CA THR A 55 10.20 -0.64 -3.69
C THR A 55 9.64 0.75 -3.94
N VAL A 56 8.32 0.91 -3.77
CA VAL A 56 7.63 2.20 -3.92
C VAL A 56 8.17 3.22 -2.92
N LEU A 57 8.25 2.86 -1.63
CA LEU A 57 8.70 3.77 -0.58
C LEU A 57 10.16 4.18 -0.78
N GLN A 58 11.05 3.24 -1.09
CA GLN A 58 12.46 3.53 -1.38
C GLN A 58 12.65 4.47 -2.59
N LYS A 59 11.82 4.32 -3.64
CA LYS A 59 11.87 5.22 -4.80
C LYS A 59 11.24 6.58 -4.50
N ALA A 60 10.15 6.61 -3.73
CA ALA A 60 9.45 7.83 -3.34
C ALA A 60 10.29 8.76 -2.46
N GLU A 61 11.24 8.22 -1.68
CA GLU A 61 12.25 9.04 -0.97
C GLU A 61 13.10 9.90 -1.92
N LYS A 62 13.35 9.41 -3.14
CA LYS A 62 14.20 10.06 -4.15
C LYS A 62 13.38 10.84 -5.18
N VAL A 63 12.19 10.36 -5.51
CA VAL A 63 11.31 10.91 -6.55
C VAL A 63 10.00 11.38 -5.91
N GLN A 64 9.90 12.69 -5.69
CA GLN A 64 8.76 13.31 -4.99
C GLN A 64 7.60 13.72 -5.91
N LYS A 65 7.57 13.23 -7.16
CA LYS A 65 6.47 13.46 -8.10
C LYS A 65 5.84 12.12 -8.47
N GLU A 66 4.52 12.07 -8.46
CA GLU A 66 3.72 10.86 -8.68
C GLU A 66 3.89 10.31 -10.09
N ASP A 67 3.74 11.17 -11.10
CA ASP A 67 3.94 10.80 -12.51
C ASP A 67 5.32 10.18 -12.76
N LYS A 68 6.37 10.81 -12.22
CA LYS A 68 7.75 10.33 -12.35
C LYS A 68 8.01 9.07 -11.56
N LEU A 69 7.37 8.90 -10.39
CA LEU A 69 7.50 7.68 -9.61
C LEU A 69 6.89 6.50 -10.36
N ILE A 70 5.70 6.66 -10.92
CA ILE A 70 5.00 5.63 -11.70
C ILE A 70 5.84 5.26 -12.93
N GLU A 71 6.31 6.24 -13.69
CA GLU A 71 7.21 6.02 -14.84
C GLU A 71 8.46 5.22 -14.43
N THR A 72 9.12 5.61 -13.33
CA THR A 72 10.33 4.94 -12.81
C THR A 72 10.06 3.52 -12.27
N LEU A 73 8.83 3.23 -11.87
CA LEU A 73 8.41 1.89 -11.44
C LEU A 73 8.13 0.99 -12.65
N LEU A 74 7.40 1.51 -13.65
CA LEU A 74 7.10 0.80 -14.89
C LEU A 74 8.36 0.48 -15.69
N GLU A 75 9.32 1.41 -15.77
CA GLU A 75 10.63 1.15 -16.40
C GLU A 75 11.43 0.05 -15.69
N GLY A 76 11.15 -0.20 -14.41
CA GLY A 76 11.78 -1.23 -13.60
C GLY A 76 10.98 -2.54 -13.52
N GLU A 77 9.89 -2.67 -14.28
CA GLU A 77 9.08 -3.88 -14.28
C GLU A 77 9.78 -5.05 -15.00
N PRO A 78 9.68 -6.30 -14.49
CA PRO A 78 9.08 -6.69 -13.21
C PRO A 78 9.99 -6.43 -12.01
N ILE A 79 9.38 -6.25 -10.84
CA ILE A 79 10.15 -6.33 -9.58
C ILE A 79 10.47 -7.80 -9.34
N VAL A 80 11.76 -8.10 -9.14
CA VAL A 80 12.26 -9.47 -8.94
C VAL A 80 12.77 -9.62 -7.51
N LEU A 81 12.23 -10.60 -6.78
CA LEU A 81 12.87 -11.14 -5.58
C LEU A 81 13.69 -12.34 -5.99
N GLU A 82 14.97 -12.37 -5.62
CA GLU A 82 15.79 -13.57 -5.75
C GLU A 82 16.23 -14.01 -4.35
N ASN A 83 15.83 -15.22 -3.95
CA ASN A 83 16.46 -15.98 -2.87
C ASN A 83 17.22 -17.16 -3.47
N GLU A 84 18.02 -17.86 -2.66
CA GLU A 84 18.93 -18.92 -3.11
C GLU A 84 18.25 -19.99 -3.98
N ASP A 85 16.96 -20.28 -3.74
CA ASP A 85 16.21 -21.34 -4.45
C ASP A 85 14.96 -20.84 -5.22
N GLU A 86 14.55 -19.58 -5.05
CA GLU A 86 13.26 -19.09 -5.58
C GLU A 86 13.35 -17.68 -6.16
N LYS A 87 12.65 -17.47 -7.29
CA LYS A 87 12.47 -16.16 -7.93
C LYS A 87 11.00 -15.82 -8.04
N ILE A 88 10.62 -14.66 -7.53
CA ILE A 88 9.26 -14.11 -7.66
C ILE A 88 9.32 -12.90 -8.58
N TYR A 89 8.47 -12.92 -9.61
CA TYR A 89 8.30 -11.81 -10.54
C TYR A 89 6.97 -11.12 -10.25
N VAL A 90 7.03 -9.84 -9.94
CA VAL A 90 5.83 -9.01 -9.70
C VAL A 90 5.66 -8.08 -10.89
N TYR A 91 4.59 -8.32 -11.63
CA TYR A 91 4.15 -7.51 -12.77
C TYR A 91 3.02 -6.58 -12.33
N PHE A 92 2.96 -5.40 -12.92
CA PHE A 92 1.97 -4.37 -12.63
C PHE A 92 1.89 -3.37 -13.78
N ASP A 93 0.68 -2.87 -14.02
CA ASP A 93 0.44 -1.77 -14.95
C ASP A 93 0.27 -0.43 -14.20
N GLU A 94 0.14 0.64 -14.98
CA GLU A 94 -0.06 2.01 -14.47
C GLU A 94 -1.30 2.11 -13.56
N GLU A 95 -2.43 1.52 -13.96
CA GLU A 95 -3.68 1.55 -13.20
C GLU A 95 -3.52 0.83 -11.84
N SER A 96 -2.82 -0.30 -11.84
CA SER A 96 -2.50 -1.07 -10.63
C SER A 96 -1.61 -0.26 -9.68
N LEU A 97 -0.61 0.44 -10.21
CA LEU A 97 0.26 1.32 -9.41
C LEU A 97 -0.50 2.50 -8.81
N GLU A 98 -1.34 3.18 -9.59
CA GLU A 98 -2.19 4.26 -9.08
C GLU A 98 -3.11 3.79 -7.95
N SER A 99 -3.74 2.63 -8.13
CA SER A 99 -4.59 2.01 -7.11
C SER A 99 -3.79 1.68 -5.85
N PHE A 100 -2.60 1.11 -6.01
CA PHE A 100 -1.72 0.75 -4.91
C PHE A 100 -1.19 1.98 -4.15
N LEU A 101 -0.86 3.07 -4.84
CA LEU A 101 -0.46 4.34 -4.22
C LEU A 101 -1.58 4.95 -3.37
N LYS A 102 -2.84 4.89 -3.85
CA LYS A 102 -4.01 5.31 -3.06
C LYS A 102 -4.18 4.45 -1.81
N GLU A 103 -3.89 3.17 -1.90
CA GLU A 103 -3.91 2.27 -0.76
C GLU A 103 -2.82 2.60 0.26
N LEU A 104 -1.57 2.79 -0.18
CA LEU A 104 -0.47 3.21 0.70
C LEU A 104 -0.76 4.56 1.38
N GLN A 105 -1.41 5.48 0.68
CA GLN A 105 -1.87 6.73 1.26
C GLN A 105 -2.95 6.51 2.33
N THR A 106 -3.91 5.62 2.07
CA THR A 106 -4.99 5.30 3.02
C THR A 106 -4.43 4.65 4.29
N LEU A 107 -3.39 3.83 4.14
CA LEU A 107 -2.67 3.19 5.24
C LEU A 107 -1.68 4.13 5.95
N GLY A 108 -1.45 5.33 5.42
CA GLY A 108 -0.59 6.35 6.04
C GLY A 108 0.91 6.18 5.79
N TYR A 109 1.31 5.33 4.84
CA TYR A 109 2.73 5.13 4.49
C TYR A 109 3.30 6.28 3.64
N LEU A 110 2.44 6.99 2.93
CA LEU A 110 2.81 8.16 2.14
C LEU A 110 1.62 9.11 2.04
N LYS A 111 1.86 10.30 1.52
CA LYS A 111 0.83 11.28 1.21
C LYS A 111 1.03 11.78 -0.21
N ILE A 112 -0.05 11.83 -0.98
CA ILE A 112 -0.09 12.40 -2.33
C ILE A 112 -1.07 13.56 -2.33
N LYS A 113 -0.65 14.70 -2.90
CA LYS A 113 -1.52 15.88 -3.05
C LYS A 113 -1.16 16.61 -4.34
N GLY A 114 -2.05 16.48 -5.34
CA GLY A 114 -1.66 16.78 -6.72
C GLY A 114 -0.49 15.88 -7.11
N ASN A 115 0.43 16.36 -7.92
CA ASN A 115 1.58 15.58 -8.36
C ASN A 115 2.79 15.63 -7.40
N ARG A 116 2.57 15.58 -6.09
CA ARG A 116 3.64 15.62 -5.08
C ARG A 116 3.45 14.53 -4.03
N ILE A 117 4.54 13.85 -3.70
CA ILE A 117 4.60 12.76 -2.73
C ILE A 117 5.39 13.20 -1.49
N TRP A 118 4.91 12.80 -0.31
CA TRP A 118 5.62 12.87 0.96
C TRP A 118 5.61 11.48 1.60
N VAL A 119 6.79 10.94 1.90
CA VAL A 119 6.99 9.70 2.65
C VAL A 119 7.28 10.06 4.11
#